data_AF-A0A7R9C461-F1
#
_entry.id   AF-A0A7R9C461-F1
#
_cell.length_a   1.000
_cell.length_b   1.000
_cell.length_c   1.000
_cell.angle_alpha   90.00
_cell.angle_beta   90.00
_cell.angle_gamma   90.00
#
_symmetry.space_group_name_H-M   'P 1'
#
loop_
_entity.id
_entity.type
_entity.pdbx_description
1 polymer ?
#
loop_
_entity_poly.entity_id
_entity_poly.type
_entity_poly.pdbx_seq_one_letter_code
_entity_poly.pdbx_strand_id
1 'polypeptide(L)'
;MAKANVEKHYAVVGVLEDFNKTLAVLSHYVPKFFRGAARLYEDQGDDLPGAEKNWYKRPVSQEIQDLVSRNLTNEIDFYNFCR
;
A
#
# COMPACT_ATOMS: atom_id res chain seq x y z
N MET A 1 -7.78 18.10 4.23
CA MET A 1 -8.99 17.46 3.68
C MET A 1 -8.79 15.96 3.45
N ALA A 2 -7.73 15.52 2.76
CA ALA A 2 -7.47 14.08 2.54
C ALA A 2 -7.26 13.27 3.84
N LYS A 3 -6.37 13.72 4.73
CA LYS A 3 -6.11 13.05 6.04
C LYS A 3 -7.38 12.87 6.89
N ALA A 4 -8.17 13.94 7.03
CA ALA A 4 -9.44 13.90 7.76
C ALA A 4 -10.45 12.93 7.13
N ASN A 5 -10.46 12.76 5.81
CA ASN A 5 -11.33 11.78 5.17
C ASN A 5 -10.89 10.35 5.48
N VAL A 6 -9.57 10.08 5.48
CA VAL A 6 -9.02 8.78 5.91
C VAL A 6 -9.50 8.43 7.30
N GLU A 7 -9.33 9.33 8.27
CA GLU A 7 -9.72 9.08 9.67
C GLU A 7 -11.22 8.88 9.87
N LYS A 8 -12.05 9.60 9.11
CA LYS A 8 -13.51 9.62 9.33
C LYS A 8 -14.27 8.56 8.52
N HIS A 9 -13.75 8.16 7.37
CA HIS A 9 -14.53 7.43 6.37
C HIS A 9 -13.93 6.11 5.93
N TYR A 10 -12.66 5.83 6.25
CA TYR A 10 -12.01 4.59 5.89
C TYR A 10 -11.76 3.76 7.15
N ALA A 11 -12.27 2.53 7.16
CA ALA A 11 -12.10 1.64 8.30
C ALA A 11 -10.67 1.11 8.43
N VAL A 12 -9.99 0.90 7.30
CA VAL A 12 -8.59 0.51 7.19
C VAL A 12 -8.01 1.16 5.94
N VAL A 13 -6.81 1.73 6.07
CA VAL A 13 -5.97 2.16 4.95
C VAL A 13 -4.62 1.49 5.11
N GLY A 14 -4.06 0.98 4.01
CA GLY A 14 -2.78 0.29 4.00
C GLY A 14 -1.91 0.76 2.84
N VAL A 15 -0.62 0.44 2.91
CA VAL A 15 0.37 0.74 1.86
C VAL A 15 0.84 -0.55 1.20
N LEU A 16 1.19 -0.48 -0.09
CA LEU A 16 1.59 -1.66 -0.87
C LEU A 16 2.89 -2.29 -0.34
N GLU A 17 3.81 -1.48 0.17
CA GLU A 17 5.07 -1.95 0.75
C GLU A 17 4.85 -2.82 2.01
N ASP A 18 3.72 -2.68 2.68
CA ASP A 18 3.34 -3.38 3.90
C ASP A 18 2.01 -4.16 3.72
N PHE A 19 1.78 -4.71 2.52
CA PHE A 19 0.51 -5.35 2.17
C PHE A 19 0.13 -6.52 3.10
N ASN A 20 1.12 -7.31 3.56
CA ASN A 20 0.90 -8.39 4.53
C ASN A 20 0.31 -7.88 5.84
N LYS A 21 0.76 -6.71 6.33
CA LYS A 21 0.19 -6.08 7.54
C LYS A 21 -1.25 -5.66 7.30
N THR A 22 -1.53 -5.09 6.12
CA THR A 22 -2.90 -4.68 5.73
C THR A 22 -3.85 -5.89 5.71
N LEU A 23 -3.43 -7.01 5.14
CA LEU A 23 -4.21 -8.25 5.14
C LEU A 23 -4.43 -8.79 6.55
N ALA A 24 -3.44 -8.72 7.43
CA ALA A 24 -3.58 -9.13 8.83
C ALA A 24 -4.60 -8.27 9.57
N VAL A 25 -4.52 -6.93 9.45
CA VAL A 25 -5.49 -6.00 10.04
C VAL A 25 -6.90 -6.29 9.52
N LEU A 26 -7.08 -6.43 8.21
CA LEU A 26 -8.39 -6.75 7.62
C LEU A 26 -8.93 -8.12 8.08
N SER A 27 -8.05 -9.12 8.19
CA SER A 27 -8.41 -10.47 8.69
C SER A 27 -8.93 -10.43 10.12
N HIS A 28 -8.37 -9.56 10.97
CA HIS A 28 -8.81 -9.38 12.35
C HIS A 28 -10.04 -8.47 12.48
N TYR A 29 -10.09 -7.38 11.70
CA TYR A 29 -11.12 -6.35 11.80
C TYR A 29 -12.43 -6.75 11.10
N VAL A 30 -12.34 -7.42 9.94
CA VAL A 30 -13.52 -7.90 9.19
C VAL A 30 -13.36 -9.37 8.78
N PRO A 31 -13.29 -10.30 9.77
CA PRO A 31 -12.98 -11.71 9.53
C PRO A 31 -14.00 -12.44 8.67
N LYS A 32 -15.24 -11.94 8.57
CA LYS A 32 -16.27 -12.55 7.72
C LYS A 32 -15.83 -12.62 6.24
N PHE A 33 -15.04 -11.65 5.78
CA PHE A 33 -14.59 -11.56 4.39
C PHE A 33 -13.11 -11.93 4.23
N PHE A 34 -12.26 -11.57 5.20
CA PHE A 34 -10.80 -11.67 5.04
C PHE A 34 -10.15 -12.81 5.81
N ARG A 35 -10.90 -13.65 6.52
CA ARG A 35 -10.31 -14.79 7.25
C ARG A 35 -9.54 -15.71 6.30
N GLY A 36 -8.25 -15.89 6.58
CA GLY A 36 -7.35 -16.72 5.79
C GLY A 36 -6.76 -16.03 4.55
N ALA A 37 -7.09 -14.75 4.30
CA ALA A 37 -6.58 -14.02 3.13
C ALA A 37 -5.06 -13.86 3.15
N ALA A 38 -4.46 -13.58 4.32
CA ALA A 38 -3.00 -13.48 4.46
C ALA A 38 -2.30 -14.79 4.06
N ARG A 39 -2.83 -15.93 4.51
CA ARG A 39 -2.30 -17.25 4.14
C ARG A 39 -2.46 -17.53 2.65
N LEU A 40 -3.63 -17.25 2.07
CA LEU A 40 -3.86 -17.44 0.63
C LEU A 40 -2.90 -16.59 -0.21
N TYR A 41 -2.63 -15.36 0.23
CA TYR A 41 -1.70 -14.46 -0.44
C TYR A 41 -0.26 -14.99 -0.39
N GLU A 42 0.18 -15.50 0.77
CA GLU A 42 1.48 -16.15 0.91
C GLU A 42 1.60 -17.44 0.10
N ASP A 43 0.56 -18.28 0.10
CA ASP A 43 0.54 -19.57 -0.59
C ASP A 43 0.56 -19.42 -2.12
N GLN A 44 -0.05 -18.37 -2.68
CA GLN A 44 -0.11 -18.14 -4.13
C GLN A 44 1.10 -17.37 -4.68
N GLY A 45 1.74 -16.50 -3.89
CA GLY A 45 2.96 -15.79 -4.29
C GLY A 45 2.85 -15.13 -5.68
N ASP A 46 3.70 -15.56 -6.62
CA ASP A 46 3.77 -15.01 -7.98
C ASP A 46 2.65 -15.48 -8.91
N ASP A 47 1.89 -16.51 -8.51
CA ASP A 47 0.76 -17.05 -9.27
C ASP A 47 -0.55 -16.26 -9.03
N LEU A 48 -0.51 -15.23 -8.17
CA LEU A 48 -1.64 -14.36 -7.91
C LEU A 48 -2.10 -13.65 -9.21
N PRO A 49 -3.37 -13.83 -9.63
CA PRO A 49 -3.90 -13.13 -10.79
C PRO A 49 -3.77 -11.60 -10.63
N GLY A 50 -3.12 -10.94 -11.58
CA GLY A 50 -2.89 -9.49 -11.54
C GLY A 50 -1.65 -9.05 -10.76
N ALA A 51 -0.82 -9.97 -10.26
CA ALA A 51 0.52 -9.67 -9.74
C ALA A 51 1.55 -9.38 -10.87
N GLU A 52 1.11 -8.69 -11.92
CA GLU A 52 1.92 -8.27 -13.05
C GLU A 52 3.09 -7.40 -12.54
N LYS A 53 4.26 -8.02 -12.41
CA LYS A 53 5.47 -7.30 -12.02
C LYS A 53 5.87 -6.39 -13.18
N ASN A 54 6.32 -5.18 -12.89
CA ASN A 54 7.06 -4.41 -13.87
C ASN A 54 8.49 -4.97 -13.94
N TRP A 55 8.74 -5.86 -14.90
CA TRP A 55 10.02 -6.62 -15.00
C TRP A 55 11.20 -5.71 -15.31
N TYR A 56 10.96 -4.53 -15.90
CA TYR A 56 11.99 -3.56 -16.20
C TYR A 56 11.70 -2.22 -15.52
N LYS A 57 12.21 -2.09 -14.30
CA LYS A 57 12.26 -0.80 -13.59
C LYS A 57 13.56 -0.08 -13.96
N ARG A 58 13.45 1.00 -14.74
CA ARG A 58 14.59 1.89 -14.99
C ARG A 58 14.99 2.57 -13.67
N PRO A 59 16.26 2.53 -13.25
CA PRO A 59 16.71 3.28 -12.09
C PRO A 59 16.53 4.78 -12.37
N VAL A 60 16.01 5.50 -11.39
CA VAL A 60 15.88 6.96 -11.43
C VAL A 60 17.00 7.56 -10.61
N SER A 61 17.71 8.55 -11.16
CA SER A 61 18.80 9.22 -10.44
C SER A 61 18.28 9.93 -9.18
N GLN A 62 19.12 10.04 -8.16
CA GLN A 62 18.76 10.70 -6.90
C GLN A 62 18.34 12.15 -7.12
N GLU A 63 19.03 12.88 -8.01
CA GLU A 63 18.70 14.26 -8.36
C GLU A 63 17.26 14.41 -8.86
N ILE A 64 16.80 13.48 -9.71
CA ILE A 64 15.44 13.50 -10.24
C ILE A 64 14.43 13.14 -9.14
N GLN A 65 14.77 12.19 -8.26
CA GLN A 65 13.92 11.87 -7.09
C GLN A 65 13.78 13.06 -6.16
N ASP A 66 14.87 13.79 -5.89
CA ASP A 66 14.88 14.97 -5.04
C ASP A 66 14.07 16.12 -5.68
N LEU A 67 14.21 16.31 -7.00
CA LEU A 67 13.44 17.30 -7.75
C LEU A 67 11.94 17.01 -7.67
N VAL A 68 11.52 15.77 -7.89
CA VAL A 68 10.11 15.36 -7.79
C VAL A 68 9.61 15.48 -6.35
N SER A 69 10.41 15.08 -5.36
CA SER A 69 10.03 15.14 -3.94
C SER A 69 9.80 16.57 -3.45
N ARG A 70 10.52 17.55 -4.01
CA ARG A 70 10.28 18.98 -3.73
C ARG A 70 8.94 19.49 -4.27
N ASN A 71 8.40 18.83 -5.30
CA ASN A 71 7.14 19.23 -5.94
C ASN A 71 5.93 18.43 -5.41
N LEU A 72 6.14 17.20 -4.92
CA LEU A 72 5.10 16.29 -4.40
C LEU A 72 4.99 16.34 -2.87
N THR A 73 5.12 17.53 -2.29
CA THR A 73 5.20 17.69 -0.82
C THR A 73 3.94 17.22 -0.11
N ASN A 74 2.76 17.52 -0.66
CA ASN A 74 1.48 17.12 -0.08
C ASN A 74 1.22 15.61 -0.22
N GLU A 75 1.61 15.02 -1.34
CA GLU A 75 1.47 13.60 -1.63
C GLU A 75 2.37 12.78 -0.72
N ILE A 76 3.62 13.21 -0.53
CA ILE A 76 4.56 12.59 0.40
C ILE A 76 4.05 12.72 1.84
N ASP A 77 3.57 13.91 2.24
CA ASP A 77 2.97 14.12 3.56
C ASP A 77 1.73 13.25 3.80
N PHE A 78 0.90 13.05 2.78
CA PHE A 78 -0.26 12.17 2.87
C PHE A 78 0.12 10.69 2.91
N TYR A 79 1.09 10.26 2.09
CA TYR A 79 1.61 8.89 2.13
C TYR A 79 2.20 8.55 3.51
N ASN A 80 3.04 9.43 4.05
CA ASN A 80 3.63 9.25 5.37
C ASN A 80 2.61 9.28 6.51
N PHE A 81 1.48 9.98 6.33
CA PHE A 81 0.38 9.95 7.28
C PHE A 81 -0.37 8.61 7.26
N CYS A 82 -0.50 7.97 6.09
CA CYS A 82 -1.21 6.70 5.93
C CYS A 82 -0.36 5.46 6.25
N ARG A 83 0.97 5.61 6.29
CA ARG A 83 1.94 4.54 6.52
C ARG A 83 2.15 4.27 8.01
#